data_AF-A0A955QY39-F1
#
_entry.id   AF-A0A955QY39-F1
#
_cell.length_a   1.000
_cell.length_b   1.000
_cell.length_c   1.000
_cell.angle_alpha   90.00
_cell.angle_beta   90.00
_cell.angle_gamma   90.00
#
_symmetry.space_group_name_H-M   'P 1'
#
loop_
_entity.id
_entity.type
_entity.pdbx_description
1 polymer ?
#
loop_
_entity_poly.entity_id
_entity_poly.type
_entity_poly.pdbx_seq_one_letter_code
_entity_poly.pdbx_strand_id
1 'polypeptide(L)' 'IRIDGPGRVCRRLAIDRTLNRIDATTGQSIWVEDRGEKISRKQIHASPRIGVDYAGEWALKPWRFFLPPAKRTVKL' A
#
# COMPACT_ATOMS: atom_id res chain seq x y z
N ILE A 1 -11.82 11.73 1.63
CA ILE A 1 -12.09 10.54 0.79
C ILE A 1 -11.11 9.45 1.18
N ARG A 2 -11.59 8.27 1.58
CA ARG A 2 -10.73 7.11 1.88
C ARG A 2 -10.36 6.42 0.55
N ILE A 3 -9.07 6.23 0.30
CA ILE A 3 -8.56 5.64 -0.96
C ILE A 3 -8.03 4.24 -0.66
N ASP A 4 -8.91 3.25 -0.58
CA ASP A 4 -8.50 1.85 -0.37
C ASP A 4 -8.56 1.06 -1.66
N GLY A 5 -7.43 0.45 -2.00
CA GLY A 5 -7.33 -0.49 -3.10
C GLY A 5 -6.44 0.02 -4.24
N PRO A 6 -5.73 -0.90 -4.92
CA PRO A 6 -4.69 -0.55 -5.89
C PRO A 6 -5.22 0.30 -7.04
N GLY A 7 -6.35 -0.08 -7.64
CA GLY A 7 -6.95 0.68 -8.74
C GLY A 7 -7.49 2.06 -8.34
N ARG A 8 -7.94 2.24 -7.09
CA ARG A 8 -8.44 3.55 -6.60
C ARG A 8 -7.29 4.52 -6.40
N VAL A 9 -6.15 4.06 -5.87
CA VAL A 9 -4.94 4.87 -5.76
C VAL A 9 -4.44 5.29 -7.13
N CYS A 10 -4.33 4.36 -8.07
CA CYS A 10 -3.89 4.70 -9.43
C CYS A 10 -4.78 5.76 -10.08
N ARG A 11 -6.11 5.58 -10.03
CA ARG A 11 -7.06 6.57 -10.56
C ARG A 11 -6.90 7.94 -9.89
N ARG A 12 -6.75 7.98 -8.56
CA ARG A 12 -6.69 9.23 -7.81
C ARG A 12 -5.41 10.03 -8.08
N LEU A 13 -4.32 9.33 -8.38
CA LEU A 13 -3.00 9.89 -8.67
C LEU A 13 -2.71 9.97 -10.18
N ALA A 14 -3.69 9.69 -11.05
CA ALA A 14 -3.52 9.62 -12.50
C ALA A 14 -2.37 8.69 -12.95
N ILE A 15 -2.17 7.59 -12.23
CA ILE A 15 -1.22 6.55 -12.61
C ILE A 15 -1.87 5.66 -13.67
N ASP A 16 -1.30 5.68 -14.87
CA ASP A 16 -1.69 4.83 -15.99
C ASP A 16 -0.51 4.06 -16.57
N ARG A 17 -0.71 3.44 -17.75
CA ARG A 17 0.30 2.59 -18.40
C ARG A 17 1.50 3.37 -18.93
N THR A 18 1.40 4.69 -19.12
CA THR A 18 2.53 5.52 -19.58
C THR A 18 3.65 5.59 -18.55
N LEU A 19 3.33 5.36 -17.27
CA LEU A 19 4.28 5.30 -16.16
C LEU A 19 4.90 3.91 -15.96
N ASN A 20 4.62 2.93 -16.84
CA ASN A 20 5.24 1.61 -16.74
C ASN A 20 6.75 1.68 -17.03
N ARG A 21 7.57 1.00 -16.22
CA ARG A 21 9.05 0.95 -16.32
C ARG A 21 9.79 2.27 -16.04
N ILE A 22 9.12 3.31 -15.56
CA ILE A 22 9.80 4.53 -15.15
C ILE A 22 10.63 4.28 -13.88
N ASP A 23 11.75 5.00 -13.77
CA ASP A 23 12.58 4.95 -12.58
C ASP A 23 12.03 5.89 -11.49
N ALA A 24 11.37 5.30 -10.49
CA ALA A 24 10.80 6.02 -9.35
C ALA A 24 11.86 6.61 -8.38
N THR A 25 13.15 6.31 -8.57
CA THR A 25 14.25 6.83 -7.73
C THR A 25 14.81 8.16 -8.24
N THR A 26 14.61 8.46 -9.52
CA THR A 26 15.04 9.73 -10.14
C THR A 26 14.11 10.90 -9.82
N GLY A 27 12.87 10.61 -9.44
CA GLY A 27 11.87 11.60 -9.05
C GLY A 27 11.26 12.41 -10.20
N GLN A 28 11.38 11.98 -11.45
CA GLN A 28 10.95 12.77 -12.61
C GLN A 28 9.43 12.79 -12.84
N SER A 29 8.68 11.75 -12.43
CA SER A 29 7.23 11.67 -12.68
C SER A 29 6.45 11.03 -11.53
N ILE A 30 7.01 10.00 -10.91
CA ILE A 30 6.52 9.43 -9.65
C ILE A 30 7.72 9.21 -8.73
N TRP A 31 7.52 9.40 -7.43
CA TRP A 31 8.56 9.17 -6.44
C TRP A 31 7.96 8.72 -5.11
N VAL A 32 8.84 8.24 -4.24
CA VAL A 32 8.54 7.96 -2.83
C VAL A 32 9.26 9.00 -1.99
N GLU A 33 8.55 9.64 -1.08
CA GLU A 33 9.11 10.60 -0.12
C GLU A 33 9.19 9.99 1.28
N ASP A 34 10.29 10.24 1.99
CA ASP A 34 10.38 9.95 3.43
C ASP A 34 9.80 11.13 4.21
N ARG A 35 8.70 10.89 4.94
CA ARG A 35 8.05 11.89 5.81
C ARG A 35 8.61 11.89 7.24
N GLY A 36 9.63 11.07 7.52
CA GLY A 36 10.17 10.88 8.87
C GLY A 36 9.29 10.02 9.78
N GLU A 37 8.28 9.34 9.24
CA GLU A 37 7.38 8.49 10.03
C GLU A 37 8.12 7.28 10.59
N LYS A 38 7.98 7.04 11.91
CA LYS A 38 8.55 5.88 12.59
C LYS A 38 7.45 4.87 12.90
N ILE A 39 7.42 3.78 12.16
CA ILE A 39 6.47 2.67 12.35
C ILE A 39 7.16 1.54 13.12
N SER A 40 6.60 1.18 14.28
CA SER A 40 7.09 0.02 15.02
C SER A 40 6.62 -1.29 14.37
N ARG A 41 7.42 -2.36 14.49
CA ARG A 41 7.04 -3.69 13.96
C ARG A 41 5.70 -4.19 14.49
N LYS A 42 5.32 -3.82 15.72
CA LYS A 42 4.05 -4.21 16.34
C LYS A 42 2.82 -3.58 15.67
N GLN A 43 3.01 -2.52 14.90
CA GLN A 43 1.93 -1.85 14.16
C GLN A 43 1.72 -2.43 12.76
N ILE A 44 2.64 -3.26 12.26
CA ILE A 44 2.56 -3.84 10.92
C ILE A 44 1.83 -5.18 11.02
N HIS A 45 0.66 -5.26 10.38
CA HIS A 45 -0.10 -6.49 10.27
C HIS A 45 0.26 -7.23 8.98
N ALA A 46 0.28 -8.56 9.04
CA ALA A 46 0.50 -9.44 7.90
C ALA A 46 -0.69 -10.36 7.68
N SER A 47 -1.04 -10.64 6.43
CA SER A 47 -2.18 -11.48 6.06
C SER A 47 -2.02 -12.04 4.64
N PRO A 48 -2.86 -13.01 4.23
CA PRO A 48 -2.95 -13.43 2.84
C PRO A 48 -3.17 -12.26 1.86
N ARG A 49 -2.63 -12.41 0.65
CA ARG A 49 -2.83 -11.47 -0.46
C ARG A 49 -4.27 -11.59 -0.99
N ILE A 50 -4.81 -10.52 -1.56
CA ILE A 50 -6.18 -10.47 -2.05
C ILE A 50 -6.20 -10.83 -3.55
N GLY A 51 -7.14 -11.69 -3.97
CA GLY A 51 -7.35 -12.01 -5.39
C GLY A 51 -6.32 -12.97 -5.99
N VAL A 52 -5.68 -13.81 -5.17
CA VAL A 52 -4.65 -14.76 -5.61
C VAL A 52 -5.00 -16.21 -5.26
N ASP A 53 -6.29 -16.54 -5.14
CA ASP A 53 -6.76 -17.88 -4.75
C ASP A 53 -6.28 -18.97 -5.72
N TYR A 54 -5.98 -18.59 -6.97
CA TYR A 54 -5.37 -19.44 -7.99
C TYR A 54 -3.94 -19.92 -7.65
N ALA A 55 -3.29 -19.33 -6.63
CA ALA A 55 -1.90 -19.60 -6.30
C ALA A 55 -1.69 -20.80 -5.34
N GLY A 56 -2.74 -21.57 -5.05
CA GLY A 56 -2.66 -22.76 -4.19
C GLY A 56 -2.11 -22.43 -2.79
N GLU A 57 -1.12 -23.20 -2.31
CA GLU A 57 -0.50 -22.96 -1.00
C GLU A 57 0.10 -21.56 -0.83
N TRP A 58 0.49 -20.91 -1.94
CA TRP A 58 1.06 -19.56 -1.94
C TRP A 58 0.00 -18.48 -1.72
N ALA A 59 -1.28 -18.79 -1.90
CA ALA A 59 -2.38 -17.89 -1.56
C ALA A 59 -2.45 -17.64 -0.05
N LEU A 60 -2.09 -18.65 0.76
CA LEU A 60 -2.16 -18.60 2.23
C LEU A 60 -0.98 -17.87 2.89
N LYS A 61 0.09 -17.58 2.15
CA LYS A 61 1.29 -16.92 2.71
C LYS A 61 0.94 -15.49 3.18
N PRO A 62 1.43 -15.05 4.35
CA PRO A 62 1.11 -13.75 4.94
C PRO A 62 1.92 -12.61 4.31
N TRP A 63 1.77 -12.41 3.00
CA TRP A 63 2.58 -11.48 2.20
C TRP A 63 1.86 -10.18 1.85
N ARG A 64 0.76 -9.86 2.54
CA ARG A 64 0.12 -8.55 2.49
C ARG A 64 0.33 -7.84 3.81
N PHE A 65 1.11 -6.77 3.77
CA PHE A 65 1.42 -5.93 4.92
C PHE A 65 0.56 -4.66 4.91
N PHE A 66 0.06 -4.25 6.07
CA PHE A 66 -0.75 -3.05 6.20
C PHE A 66 -0.71 -2.50 7.63
N LEU A 67 -0.96 -1.20 7.76
CA LEU A 67 -1.23 -0.56 9.04
C LEU A 67 -2.73 -0.64 9.34
N PRO A 68 -3.12 -0.88 10.61
CA PRO A 68 -4.52 -0.80 11.00
C PRO A 68 -4.99 0.66 10.85
N PRO A 69 -6.29 0.88 10.63
CA PRO A 69 -6.83 2.24 10.62
C PRO A 69 -6.48 2.93 11.94
N ALA A 70 -6.05 4.20 11.85
CA ALA A 70 -5.67 4.98 13.01
C ALA A 70 -6.81 4.94 14.05
N LYS A 71 -6.48 4.54 15.29
CA LYS A 71 -7.45 4.61 16.38
C LYS A 71 -7.82 6.08 16.55
N ARG A 72 -9.08 6.42 16.31
CA ARG A 72 -9.60 7.75 16.64
C ARG A 72 -9.65 7.86 18.16
N THR A 73 -8.68 8.53 18.76
CA THR A 73 -8.81 9.01 20.13
C THR A 73 -9.78 10.18 20.10
N VAL A 74 -11.03 9.95 20.49
CA VAL A 74 -11.94 11.04 20.83
C VAL A 74 -11.42 11.59 22.16
N LYS A 75 -10.87 12.82 22.16
CA LYS A 75 -10.71 13.56 23.40
C LYS A 75 -12.11 13.98 23.85
N LEU A 76 -12.53 13.47 25.01
CA LEU A 76 -13.63 14.06 25.79
C LEU A 76 -13.18 15.42 26.33
#